data_AF-A0A969TZC1-F1
#
_entry.id   AF-A0A969TZC1-F1
#
_cell.length_a   1.000
_cell.length_b   1.000
_cell.length_c   1.000
_cell.angle_alpha   90.00
_cell.angle_beta   90.00
_cell.angle_gamma   90.00
#
_symmetry.space_group_name_H-M   'P 1'
#
loop_
_entity.id
_entity.type
_entity.pdbx_description
1 polymer ?
#
loop_
_entity_poly.entity_id
_entity_poly.type
_entity_poly.pdbx_seq_one_letter_code
_entity_poly.pdbx_strand_id
1 'polypeptide(L)' 'MALQLNIDYQQVIALIDQMSSEQQQALIERLLTQREQKSLTAQEKIQLLDAVKLHNPIHAAPSVRREDWYGDDGR' A
#
# COMPACT_ATOMS: atom_id res chain seq x y z
N MET A 1 22.05 7.60 -14.20
CA MET A 1 22.29 8.09 -12.82
C MET A 1 20.93 8.21 -12.14
N ALA A 2 20.60 7.31 -11.22
CA ALA A 2 19.36 7.42 -10.46
C ALA A 2 19.59 8.44 -9.34
N LEU A 3 18.90 9.58 -9.39
CA LEU A 3 18.89 10.56 -8.31
C LEU A 3 18.23 9.91 -7.09
N GLN A 4 19.03 9.53 -6.09
CA GLN A 4 18.51 9.20 -4.76
C GLN A 4 18.14 10.51 -4.06
N LEU A 5 16.89 10.93 -4.27
CA LEU A 5 16.28 11.99 -3.48
C LEU A 5 15.99 11.42 -2.09
N ASN A 6 16.71 11.91 -1.07
CA ASN A 6 16.35 11.68 0.34
C ASN A 6 15.11 12.51 0.67
N ILE A 7 13.96 12.06 0.17
CA ILE A 7 12.66 12.62 0.50
C ILE A 7 12.06 11.79 1.63
N ASP A 8 11.67 12.46 2.70
CA ASP A 8 10.93 11.84 3.80
C ASP A 8 9.53 11.45 3.32
N TYR A 9 8.99 10.34 3.83
CA TYR A 9 7.62 9.92 3.58
C TYR A 9 6.59 11.03 3.88
N GLN A 10 6.81 11.82 4.93
CA GLN A 10 5.93 12.95 5.25
C GLN A 10 5.94 14.04 4.18
N GLN A 11 7.09 14.26 3.53
CA GLN A 11 7.20 15.21 2.42
C GLN A 11 6.49 14.68 1.17
N VAL A 12 6.49 13.37 0.94
CA VAL A 12 5.71 12.76 -0.15
C VAL A 12 4.22 13.01 0.05
N ILE A 13 3.70 12.80 1.27
CA ILE A 13 2.30 13.05 1.60
C ILE A 13 1.95 14.52 1.33
N ALA A 14 2.76 15.45 1.83
CA ALA A 14 2.53 16.88 1.64
C ALA A 14 2.51 17.30 0.16
N LEU A 15 3.28 16.62 -0.71
CA LEU A 15 3.25 16.86 -2.15
C LEU A 15 1.99 16.29 -2.80
N ILE A 16 1.56 15.10 -2.39
CA ILE A 16 0.34 14.45 -2.90
C ILE A 16 -0.91 15.27 -2.50
N ASP A 17 -0.94 15.81 -1.28
CA ASP A 17 -2.05 16.62 -0.77
C ASP A 17 -2.25 17.93 -1.56
N GLN A 18 -1.21 18.42 -2.23
CA GLN A 18 -1.28 19.62 -3.09
C GLN A 18 -1.81 19.31 -4.50
N MET A 19 -1.96 18.03 -4.86
CA MET A 19 -2.38 17.61 -6.19
C MET A 19 -3.91 17.58 -6.31
N SER A 20 -4.42 17.87 -7.51
CA SER A 20 -5.83 17.62 -7.81
C SER A 20 -6.11 16.11 -7.87
N SER A 21 -7.36 15.70 -7.68
CA SER A 21 -7.74 14.28 -7.74
C SER A 21 -7.36 13.62 -9.08
N GLU A 22 -7.46 14.37 -10.19
CA GLU A 22 -7.05 13.90 -11.52
C GLU A 22 -5.53 13.67 -11.60
N GLN A 23 -4.74 14.58 -11.01
CA GLN A 23 -3.28 14.44 -10.96
C GLN A 23 -2.86 13.28 -10.05
N GLN A 24 -3.54 13.08 -8.92
CA GLN A 24 -3.31 11.93 -8.04
C GLN A 24 -3.59 10.62 -8.76
N GLN A 25 -4.70 10.55 -9.51
CA GLN A 25 -5.03 9.38 -10.31
C GLN A 25 -3.97 9.08 -11.38
N ALA A 26 -3.54 10.11 -12.12
CA ALA A 26 -2.48 9.98 -13.12
C ALA A 26 -1.12 9.56 -12.51
N LEU A 27 -0.83 9.99 -11.28
CA LEU A 27 0.36 9.56 -10.54
C LEU A 27 0.29 8.07 -10.19
N ILE A 28 -0.84 7.61 -9.69
CA ILE A 28 -1.06 6.20 -9.36
C ILE A 28 -0.89 5.33 -10.61
N GLU A 29 -1.51 5.71 -11.72
CA GLU A 29 -1.38 4.97 -12.99
C GLU A 29 0.07 4.85 -13.43
N ARG A 30 0.83 5.96 -13.41
CA ARG A 30 2.26 5.95 -13.75
C ARG A 30 3.08 5.06 -12.84
N LEU A 31 2.82 5.09 -11.53
CA LEU A 31 3.53 4.25 -10.55
C LEU A 31 3.23 2.77 -10.77
N LEU A 32 1.98 2.42 -11.10
CA LEU A 32 1.60 1.04 -11.41
C LEU A 32 2.26 0.56 -12.70
N THR A 33 2.25 1.36 -13.77
CA THR A 33 2.90 1.00 -15.05
C THR A 33 4.43 0.86 -14.89
N GLN A 34 5.08 1.74 -14.11
CA GLN A 34 6.51 1.60 -13.84
C GLN A 34 6.83 0.38 -12.96
N ARG A 35 5.95 0.03 -12.03
CA ARG A 35 6.12 -1.16 -11.19
C ARG A 35 6.11 -2.44 -12.02
N GLU A 36 5.25 -2.54 -13.04
CA GLU A 36 5.22 -3.69 -13.94
C GLU A 36 6.52 -3.86 -14.74
N GLN A 37 7.21 -2.75 -15.04
CA GLN A 37 8.49 -2.75 -15.73
C GLN A 37 9.67 -3.09 -14.81
N LYS A 38 9.52 -2.90 -13.49
CA LYS A 38 10.59 -3.19 -12.53
C LYS A 38 10.51 -4.63 -12.04
N SER A 39 11.49 -5.44 -12.44
CA SER A 39 11.66 -6.79 -11.90
C SER A 39 12.10 -6.72 -10.43
N LEU A 40 11.18 -6.99 -9.50
CA LEU A 40 11.53 -7.07 -8.08
C LEU A 40 12.35 -8.33 -7.81
N THR A 41 13.42 -8.20 -7.04
CA THR A 41 14.16 -9.32 -6.47
C THR A 41 13.30 -10.07 -5.45
N ALA A 42 13.67 -11.32 -5.11
CA ALA A 42 12.94 -12.11 -4.11
C ALA A 42 12.84 -11.39 -2.76
N GLN A 43 13.91 -10.70 -2.35
CA GLN A 43 13.96 -9.95 -1.10
C GLN A 43 13.04 -8.72 -1.11
N GLU A 44 13.02 -7.96 -2.20
CA GLU A 44 12.09 -6.82 -2.35
C GLU A 44 10.63 -7.28 -2.38
N LYS A 45 10.34 -8.45 -2.96
CA LYS A 45 8.99 -9.05 -2.91
C LYS A 45 8.56 -9.41 -1.50
N ILE A 46 9.46 -9.96 -0.70
CA ILE A 46 9.18 -10.28 0.72
C ILE A 46 8.91 -9.00 1.50
N GLN A 47 9.74 -7.97 1.34
CA GLN A 47 9.54 -6.68 2.00
C GLN A 47 8.21 -6.02 1.61
N LEU A 48 7.84 -6.10 0.33
CA LEU A 48 6.55 -5.58 -0.14
C LEU A 48 5.38 -6.38 0.44
N LEU A 49 5.49 -7.71 0.49
CA LEU A 49 4.48 -8.56 1.11
C LEU A 49 4.31 -8.20 2.59
N ASP A 50 5.42 -8.04 3.33
CA ASP A 50 5.40 -7.67 4.74
C ASP A 50 4.75 -6.30 4.96
N ALA A 51 5.01 -5.32 4.08
CA ALA A 51 4.37 -4.01 4.15
C ALA A 51 2.86 -4.02 3.89
N VAL A 52 2.34 -5.02 3.15
CA VAL A 52 0.91 -5.14 2.81
C VAL A 52 0.14 -6.03 3.79
N LYS A 53 0.84 -6.75 4.68
CA LYS A 53 0.17 -7.59 5.69
C LYS A 53 -0.70 -6.73 6.61
N LEU A 54 -1.97 -7.09 6.70
CA LEU A 54 -2.87 -6.56 7.72
C LEU A 54 -2.36 -7.01 9.09
N HIS A 55 -2.19 -6.06 10.01
CA HIS A 55 -1.80 -6.32 11.39
C HIS A 55 -3.00 -6.77 12.25
N ASN A 56 -3.86 -7.63 11.68
CA ASN A 56 -5.01 -8.15 12.41
C ASN A 56 -4.54 -9.26 13.35
N PRO A 57 -4.95 -9.24 14.62
CA PRO A 57 -4.66 -10.33 15.54
C PRO A 57 -5.33 -11.61 15.03
N ILE A 58 -4.52 -12.64 14.74
CA ILE A 58 -5.04 -13.96 14.42
C ILE A 58 -5.53 -14.58 15.72
N HIS A 59 -6.84 -14.70 15.87
CA HIS A 59 -7.43 -15.38 17.02
C HIS A 59 -7.16 -16.89 16.94
N ALA A 60 -6.76 -17.49 18.08
CA ALA A 60 -6.40 -18.91 18.16
C ALA A 60 -7.59 -19.85 17.90
N ALA A 61 -8.81 -19.37 18.13
CA ALA A 61 -10.04 -20.08 17.81
C ALA A 61 -10.77 -19.33 16.68
N PRO A 62 -11.22 -20.02 15.63
CA PRO A 62 -12.08 -19.41 14.62
C PRO A 62 -13.39 -18.98 15.29
N SER A 63 -13.84 -17.74 15.04
CA SER A 63 -15.16 -17.34 15.52
C SER A 63 -16.24 -18.10 14.75
N VAL A 64 -17.28 -18.55 15.44
CA VAL A 64 -18.45 -19.16 14.77
C VAL A 64 -19.37 -18.09 14.19
N ARG A 65 -19.28 -16.84 14.68
CA ARG A 65 -20.14 -15.73 14.27
C ARG A 65 -19.62 -15.10 13.00
N ARG A 66 -20.50 -14.96 12.01
CA ARG A 66 -20.15 -14.44 10.68
C ARG A 66 -19.66 -12.99 10.74
N GLU A 67 -20.19 -12.20 11.68
CA GLU A 67 -19.83 -10.78 11.88
C GLU A 67 -18.33 -10.57 12.15
N ASP A 68 -17.69 -11.52 12.83
CA ASP A 68 -16.28 -11.45 13.23
C ASP A 68 -15.30 -11.70 12.08
N TRP A 69 -15.77 -12.20 10.93
CA TRP A 69 -14.93 -12.54 9.77
C TRP A 69 -14.91 -11.46 8.70
N TYR A 70 -16.06 -10.80 8.52
CA TYR A 70 -16.26 -9.88 7.42
C TYR A 70 -16.26 -8.42 7.86
N GLY A 71 -16.22 -8.15 9.17
CA GLY A 71 -16.33 -6.80 9.72
C GLY A 71 -17.67 -6.21 9.29
N ASP A 72 -18.76 -6.67 9.89
CA ASP A 72 -20.08 -6.09 9.64
C ASP A 72 -20.18 -4.73 10.34
N ASP A 73 -19.54 -3.71 9.75
CA ASP A 73 -19.94 -2.32 9.96
C ASP A 73 -21.29 -2.16 9.26
N GLY A 74 -22.38 -2.59 9.91
CA GLY A 74 -23.73 -2.65 9.36
C GLY A 74 -24.27 -1.31 8.82
N ARG A 75 -23.81 -0.92 7.64
CA ARG A 75 -24.18 0.24 6.85
C ARG A 75 -24.11 -0.07 5.36
#